data_AF-U6D0Q7-F1
#
_entry.id   AF-U6D0Q7-F1
#
_cell.length_a   1.000
_cell.length_b   1.000
_cell.length_c   1.000
_cell.angle_alpha   90.00
_cell.angle_beta   90.00
_cell.angle_gamma   90.00
#
_symmetry.space_group_name_H-M   'P 1'
#
loop_
_entity.id
_entity.type
_entity.pdbx_description
1 polymer ?
#
loop_
_entity_poly.entity_id
_entity_poly.type
_entity_poly.pdbx_seq_one_letter_code
_entity_poly.pdbx_strand_id
1 'polypeptide(L)' 'GISEAKGPCFRVLRDGGCSLPILRHITKQICCCSRVGKAWGRGCQLCPPFGSEGFREICPAGPGYHYSAS' A
#
# COMPACT_ATOMS: atom_id res chain seq x y z
N GLY A 1 7.78 -12.36 1.44
CA GLY A 1 8.51 -12.02 0.21
C GLY A 1 7.86 -10.83 -0.46
N ILE A 2 8.62 -9.78 -0.74
CA ILE A 2 8.14 -8.52 -1.34
C ILE A 2 7.60 -8.83 -2.74
N SER A 3 6.30 -8.62 -2.97
CA SER A 3 5.72 -8.85 -4.30
C SER A 3 6.15 -7.77 -5.30
N GLU A 4 6.82 -8.18 -6.39
CA GLU A 4 7.12 -7.33 -7.56
C GLU A 4 5.89 -7.00 -8.41
N ALA A 5 4.77 -7.67 -8.16
CA ALA A 5 3.50 -7.40 -8.83
C ALA A 5 3.07 -5.94 -8.61
N LYS A 6 2.68 -5.27 -9.70
CA LYS A 6 2.10 -3.93 -9.68
C LYS A 6 0.58 -4.04 -9.75
N GLY A 7 -0.11 -3.28 -8.91
CA GLY A 7 -1.57 -3.30 -8.81
C GLY A 7 -2.12 -1.98 -8.31
N PRO A 8 -3.46 -1.82 -8.29
CA PRO A 8 -4.10 -0.63 -7.77
C PRO A 8 -3.82 -0.50 -6.27
N CYS A 9 -3.43 0.69 -5.85
CA CYS A 9 -3.34 1.05 -4.45
C CYS A 9 -4.57 1.86 -4.06
N PHE A 10 -5.21 1.55 -2.95
CA PHE A 10 -6.42 2.21 -2.49
C PHE A 10 -6.12 3.04 -1.26
N ARG A 11 -6.65 4.27 -1.25
CA ARG A 11 -6.44 5.24 -0.17
C ARG A 11 -7.53 5.22 0.88
N VAL A 12 -8.68 4.61 0.57
CA VAL A 12 -9.85 4.55 1.45
C VAL A 12 -10.44 3.16 1.43
N LEU A 13 -10.93 2.71 2.59
CA LEU A 13 -11.77 1.53 2.73
C LEU A 13 -13.20 2.02 2.94
N ARG A 14 -14.16 1.56 2.13
CA ARG A 14 -15.59 1.86 2.27
C ARG A 14 -16.37 0.56 2.24
N ASP A 15 -17.27 0.37 3.20
CA ASP A 15 -18.23 -0.74 3.23
C ASP A 15 -17.56 -2.13 3.11
N GLY A 16 -16.42 -2.32 3.76
CA GLY A 16 -15.64 -3.57 3.65
C GLY A 16 -14.88 -3.76 2.33
N GLY A 17 -14.95 -2.79 1.41
CA GLY A 17 -14.28 -2.79 0.13
C GLY A 17 -13.22 -1.71 -0.04
N CYS A 18 -12.45 -1.83 -1.12
CA CYS A 18 -11.40 -0.90 -1.51
C CYS A 18 -11.95 0.24 -2.38
N SER A 19 -11.64 1.47 -2.01
CA SER A 19 -12.13 2.69 -2.68
C SER A 19 -11.01 3.69 -2.92
N LEU A 20 -11.24 4.59 -3.89
CA LEU A 20 -10.28 5.61 -4.33
C LEU A 20 -8.91 5.01 -4.73
N PRO A 21 -8.86 4.24 -5.84
CA PRO A 21 -7.61 3.74 -6.38
C PRO A 21 -6.71 4.90 -6.85
N ILE A 22 -5.41 4.74 -6.67
CA ILE A 22 -4.40 5.59 -7.30
C ILE A 22 -4.32 5.19 -8.78
N LEU A 23 -4.27 6.18 -9.68
CA LEU A 23 -4.17 6.00 -11.13
C LEU A 23 -2.99 5.11 -11.56
N ARG A 24 -1.87 5.16 -10.82
CA ARG A 24 -0.68 4.35 -11.12
C ARG A 24 -0.75 3.01 -10.39
N HIS A 25 -0.54 1.94 -11.14
CA HIS A 25 -0.26 0.63 -10.57
C HIS A 25 1.14 0.63 -9.95
N ILE A 26 1.19 0.38 -8.64
CA ILE A 26 2.42 0.35 -7.84
C ILE A 26 2.52 -0.99 -7.12
N THR A 27 3.67 -1.30 -6.53
CA THR A 27 3.82 -2.54 -5.76
C THR A 27 3.14 -2.42 -4.40
N LYS A 28 2.85 -3.57 -3.77
CA LYS A 28 2.28 -3.64 -2.42
C LYS A 28 3.12 -2.88 -1.41
N GLN A 29 4.45 -3.00 -1.51
CA GLN A 29 5.40 -2.29 -0.67
C GLN A 29 5.24 -0.77 -0.82
N ILE A 30 5.25 -0.23 -2.04
CA ILE A 30 5.10 1.22 -2.25
C ILE A 30 3.75 1.71 -1.71
N CYS A 31 2.67 0.94 -1.92
CA CYS A 31 1.36 1.29 -1.41
C CYS A 31 1.33 1.32 0.13
N CYS A 32 1.74 0.22 0.78
CA CYS A 32 1.59 0.05 2.22
C CYS A 32 2.67 0.76 3.06
N CYS A 33 3.86 1.00 2.50
CA CYS A 33 4.88 1.81 3.18
C CYS A 33 4.58 3.31 3.09
N SER A 34 3.69 3.71 2.20
CA SER A 34 3.16 5.06 2.17
C SER A 34 2.09 5.24 3.24
N ARG A 35 2.11 6.38 3.95
CA ARG A 35 1.08 6.72 4.96
C ARG A 35 -0.33 6.85 4.40
N VAL A 36 -0.47 7.03 3.08
CA VAL A 36 -1.76 7.17 2.40
C VAL A 36 -2.36 5.84 1.95
N GLY A 37 -1.56 4.79 1.75
CA GLY A 37 -2.09 3.49 1.30
C GLY A 37 -2.82 2.77 2.41
N LYS A 38 -4.00 2.21 2.09
CA LYS A 38 -4.81 1.40 3.01
C LYS A 38 -4.93 -0.05 2.56
N ALA A 39 -4.94 -0.28 1.25
CA ALA A 39 -5.03 -1.62 0.68
C ALA A 39 -4.47 -1.63 -0.74
N TRP A 40 -4.15 -2.83 -1.23
CA TRP A 40 -3.47 -3.04 -2.49
C TRP A 40 -4.02 -4.23 -3.27
N GLY A 41 -4.02 -4.11 -4.60
CA GLY A 41 -4.38 -5.18 -5.53
C GLY A 41 -5.89 -5.33 -5.73
N ARG A 42 -6.29 -6.02 -6.81
CA ARG A 42 -7.71 -6.26 -7.15
C ARG A 42 -8.47 -7.01 -6.05
N GLY A 43 -7.77 -7.83 -5.27
CA GLY A 43 -8.32 -8.56 -4.11
C GLY A 43 -8.42 -7.73 -2.83
N CYS A 44 -8.21 -6.40 -2.88
CA CYS A 44 -8.32 -5.51 -1.72
C CYS A 44 -7.50 -5.98 -0.50
N GLN A 45 -6.23 -6.35 -0.72
CA GLN A 45 -5.39 -6.83 0.37
C GLN A 45 -5.04 -5.66 1.28
N LEU A 46 -5.55 -5.68 2.52
CA LEU A 46 -5.32 -4.64 3.51
C LEU A 46 -3.83 -4.49 3.79
N CYS A 47 -3.39 -3.23 3.92
CA CYS A 47 -2.05 -2.92 4.39
C CYS A 47 -1.95 -3.21 5.89
N PRO A 48 -0.81 -3.76 6.35
CA PRO A 48 -0.60 -3.98 7.77
C PRO A 48 -0.57 -2.64 8.53
N PRO A 49 -1.05 -2.60 9.78
CA PRO A 49 -1.03 -1.39 10.58
C PRO A 49 0.39 -0.91 10.86
N PHE A 50 0.60 0.41 10.86
CA PHE A 50 1.91 1.02 11.13
C PHE A 50 2.47 0.56 12.47
N GLY A 51 3.74 0.15 12.50
CA GLY A 51 4.41 -0.34 13.70
C GLY A 51 4.16 -1.82 14.01
N SER A 52 3.25 -2.50 13.30
CA SER A 52 3.12 -3.96 13.42
C SER A 52 4.30 -4.71 12.80
N GLU A 53 4.49 -5.96 13.22
CA GLU A 53 5.50 -6.85 12.64
C GLU A 53 5.35 -6.98 11.13
N GLY A 54 4.12 -7.23 10.65
CA GLY A 54 3.83 -7.30 9.21
C GLY A 54 4.13 -6.00 8.45
N PHE A 55 4.02 -4.84 9.11
CA PHE A 55 4.48 -3.58 8.51
C PHE A 55 6.00 -3.53 8.40
N ARG A 56 6.74 -3.97 9.41
CA ARG A 56 8.21 -4.00 9.40
C ARG A 56 8.76 -5.01 8.39
N GLU A 57 8.06 -6.11 8.17
CA GLU A 57 8.42 -7.10 7.13
C GLU A 57 8.28 -6.54 5.72
N ILE A 58 7.24 -5.74 5.46
CA ILE A 58 7.01 -5.13 4.14
C ILE A 58 7.82 -3.84 3.98
N CYS A 59 8.00 -3.08 5.06
CA CYS A 59 8.59 -1.75 5.11
C CYS A 59 9.76 -1.72 6.10
N PRO A 60 10.87 -2.45 5.85
CA PRO A 60 11.99 -2.52 6.77
C PRO A 60 12.70 -1.17 6.94
N ALA A 61 12.63 -0.29 5.93
CA ALA A 61 13.14 1.08 5.98
C ALA A 61 12.19 2.08 6.69
N GLY A 62 11.02 1.62 7.15
CA GLY A 62 10.01 2.46 7.80
C GLY A 62 9.02 3.12 6.82
N PRO A 63 8.13 4.00 7.33
CA PRO A 63 7.16 4.73 6.51
C PRO A 63 7.87 5.70 5.56
N GLY A 64 7.76 5.47 4.26
CA GLY A 64 8.42 6.27 3.24
C GLY A 64 8.02 5.88 1.82
N TYR A 65 7.44 6.84 1.10
CA TYR A 65 7.58 7.00 -0.36
C TYR A 65 7.16 8.43 -0.68
N HIS A 66 8.14 9.33 -0.80
CA HIS A 66 7.91 10.66 -1.36
C HIS A 66 7.66 10.45 -2.86
N TYR A 67 6.44 10.71 -3.32
CA TYR A 67 6.20 10.94 -4.74
C TYR A 67 6.97 12.22 -5.07
N SER A 68 8.20 12.07 -5.57
CA SER A 68 8.80 13.14 -6.36
C SER A 68 7.96 13.22 -7.62
N ALA A 69 6.99 14.14 -7.61
CA ALA A 69 6.48 14.74 -8.81
C ALA A 69 7.67 15.38 -9.52
N SER A 70 8.31 14.65 -10.42
CA SER A 70 9.04 15.26 -11.53
C SER A 70 8.03 15.55 -12.62
#